data_AF-X6K2Q5-F1
#
_entry.id   AF-X6K2Q5-F1
#
_cell.length_a   1.000
_cell.length_b   1.000
_cell.length_c   1.000
_cell.angle_alpha   90.00
_cell.angle_beta   90.00
_cell.angle_gamma   90.00
#
_symmetry.space_group_name_H-M   'P 1'
#
loop_
_entity.id
_entity.type
_entity.pdbx_description
1 polymer ?
#
loop_
_entity_poly.entity_id
_entity_poly.type
_entity_poly.pdbx_seq_one_letter_code
_entity_poly.pdbx_strand_id
1 'polypeptide(L)'
;MRMFHPAVLASLGSLAAVAVSGAIAQEQTQPGTDIPATNTFGRWTTIIDALDTGQDSRKTCAASTAFVDGGGNAGTLTLSISTGDALPPDAYPAIMFTIANKELPTGKKIAATFGDPGVKVSATVYSNDAGRPSWTVDNQAKTSLALLRAMRQVISLDVTFGKQAVASIPMDGFTKAYRNLGTSCGFPTKDVAP
;
A
#
# COMPACT_ATOMS: atom_id res chain seq x y z
N MET A 1 7.43 -62.86 75.35
CA MET A 1 8.61 -63.64 74.91
C MET A 1 8.57 -63.81 73.40
N ARG A 2 9.46 -63.13 72.68
CA ARG A 2 10.15 -63.59 71.46
C ARG A 2 11.12 -62.47 71.07
N MET A 3 12.38 -62.73 71.39
CA MET A 3 13.56 -61.94 71.03
C MET A 3 14.14 -62.45 69.70
N PHE A 4 15.12 -61.70 69.19
CA PHE A 4 16.16 -62.02 68.17
C PHE A 4 15.77 -61.77 66.70
N HIS A 5 16.60 -61.18 65.82
CA HIS A 5 17.84 -60.37 65.87
C HIS A 5 18.07 -59.84 64.41
N PRO A 6 19.09 -59.00 64.14
CA PRO A 6 19.16 -58.01 63.05
C PRO A 6 20.10 -58.40 61.88
N ALA A 7 20.24 -57.51 60.88
CA ALA A 7 21.30 -57.37 59.86
C ALA A 7 20.67 -56.75 58.57
N VAL A 8 21.26 -55.87 57.74
CA VAL A 8 22.63 -55.42 57.52
C VAL A 8 22.61 -54.26 56.47
N LEU A 9 23.59 -53.36 56.55
CA LEU A 9 24.18 -52.42 55.54
C LEU A 9 23.30 -51.74 54.46
N ALA A 10 23.21 -50.41 54.43
CA ALA A 10 24.17 -49.40 53.94
C ALA A 10 24.16 -49.18 52.42
N SER A 11 23.76 -47.98 52.00
CA SER A 11 24.36 -47.24 50.86
C SER A 11 23.82 -45.81 50.83
N LEU A 12 24.70 -44.86 51.12
CA LEU A 12 24.57 -43.46 50.72
C LEU A 12 24.86 -43.39 49.22
N GLY A 13 23.95 -42.81 48.45
CA GLY A 13 24.12 -42.59 47.01
C GLY A 13 23.28 -41.41 46.56
N SER A 14 23.95 -40.44 45.96
CA SER A 14 23.55 -39.04 45.80
C SER A 14 22.45 -38.77 44.77
N LEU A 15 21.74 -37.67 45.05
CA LEU A 15 21.10 -36.70 44.15
C LEU A 15 21.44 -36.80 42.65
N ALA A 16 20.40 -36.93 41.81
CA ALA A 16 20.18 -36.12 40.61
C ALA A 16 18.80 -36.43 40.01
N ALA A 17 17.81 -35.56 40.30
CA ALA A 17 16.55 -35.56 39.59
C ALA A 17 16.77 -34.86 38.23
N VAL A 18 16.76 -35.63 37.14
CA VAL A 18 16.71 -35.08 35.79
C VAL A 18 15.24 -34.88 35.42
N ALA A 19 14.72 -33.68 35.64
CA ALA A 19 13.46 -33.25 35.07
C ALA A 19 13.66 -33.05 33.56
N VAL A 20 13.22 -34.01 32.76
CA VAL A 20 13.06 -33.81 31.32
C VAL A 20 11.80 -32.97 31.11
N SER A 21 11.95 -31.65 31.20
CA SER A 21 10.97 -30.73 30.68
C SER A 21 10.98 -30.87 29.16
N GLY A 22 10.02 -31.64 28.63
CA GLY A 22 9.69 -31.61 27.22
C GLY A 22 9.16 -30.22 26.87
N ALA A 23 10.05 -29.33 26.46
CA ALA A 23 9.68 -28.10 25.81
C ALA A 23 9.09 -28.47 24.45
N ILE A 24 7.76 -28.55 24.38
CA ILE A 24 7.06 -28.39 23.11
C ILE A 24 7.44 -26.99 22.63
N ALA A 25 8.38 -26.92 21.70
CA ALA A 25 8.60 -25.71 20.92
C ALA A 25 7.31 -25.44 20.15
N GLN A 26 6.47 -24.55 20.68
CA GLN A 26 5.44 -23.91 19.87
C GLN A 26 6.19 -23.06 18.86
N GLU A 27 6.42 -23.64 17.68
CA GLU A 27 6.78 -22.90 16.49
C GLU A 27 5.67 -21.87 16.29
N GLN A 28 5.94 -20.63 16.71
CA GLN A 28 5.04 -19.52 16.47
C GLN A 28 4.98 -19.39 14.95
N THR A 29 3.88 -19.85 14.35
CA THR A 29 3.58 -19.60 12.95
C THR A 29 3.51 -18.09 12.77
N GLN A 30 4.63 -17.50 12.36
CA GLN A 30 4.69 -16.12 11.94
C GLN A 30 3.71 -16.00 10.77
N PRO A 31 2.79 -15.01 10.78
CA PRO A 31 1.90 -14.81 9.65
C PRO A 31 2.73 -14.75 8.37
N GLY A 32 2.44 -15.61 7.40
CA GLY A 32 3.17 -15.62 6.15
C GLY A 32 3.17 -14.23 5.53
N THR A 33 4.32 -13.79 5.03
CA THR A 33 4.47 -12.55 4.25
C THR A 33 3.63 -12.53 2.98
N ASP A 34 2.97 -13.63 2.63
CA ASP A 34 2.17 -13.82 1.41
C ASP A 34 0.79 -13.16 1.42
N ILE A 35 0.32 -12.59 2.54
CA ILE A 35 -0.98 -11.89 2.59
C ILE A 35 -0.74 -10.37 2.54
N PRO A 36 -1.25 -9.66 1.51
CA PRO A 36 -1.09 -8.21 1.43
C PRO A 36 -1.70 -7.48 2.63
N ALA A 37 -0.91 -6.61 3.26
CA ALA A 37 -1.38 -5.82 4.39
C ALA A 37 -2.26 -4.66 3.88
N THR A 38 -3.47 -4.53 4.45
CA THR A 38 -4.45 -3.52 4.03
C THR A 38 -4.75 -2.53 5.16
N ASN A 39 -4.78 -1.23 4.87
CA ASN A 39 -5.21 -0.19 5.82
C ASN A 39 -6.21 0.77 5.18
N THR A 40 -7.18 1.28 5.93
CA THR A 40 -8.16 2.25 5.44
C THR A 40 -8.04 3.58 6.18
N PHE A 41 -8.05 4.67 5.43
CA PHE A 41 -7.98 6.04 5.90
C PHE A 41 -9.06 6.86 5.20
N GLY A 42 -10.17 7.15 5.88
CA GLY A 42 -11.29 7.84 5.25
C GLY A 42 -11.81 7.02 4.06
N ARG A 43 -11.78 7.61 2.87
CA ARG A 43 -12.15 6.93 1.61
C ARG A 43 -11.00 6.22 0.91
N TRP A 44 -9.78 6.36 1.41
CA TRP A 44 -8.59 5.76 0.83
C TRP A 44 -8.28 4.43 1.49
N THR A 45 -7.84 3.45 0.71
CA THR A 45 -7.33 2.16 1.18
C THR A 45 -5.93 1.94 0.64
N THR A 46 -5.00 1.53 1.49
CA THR A 46 -3.67 1.10 1.08
C THR A 46 -3.55 -0.41 1.10
N ILE A 47 -2.78 -0.96 0.16
CA ILE A 47 -2.43 -2.37 0.06
C ILE A 47 -0.91 -2.44 -0.08
N ILE A 48 -0.27 -3.17 0.82
CA ILE A 48 1.17 -3.41 0.83
C ILE A 48 1.38 -4.88 0.54
N ASP A 49 1.82 -5.16 -0.67
CA ASP A 49 2.13 -6.50 -1.13
C ASP A 49 3.65 -6.71 -1.06
N ALA A 50 4.08 -7.70 -0.29
CA ALA A 50 5.49 -7.99 -0.04
C ALA A 50 5.79 -9.41 -0.51
N LEU A 51 6.41 -9.51 -1.69
CA LEU A 51 6.89 -10.76 -2.22
C LEU A 51 8.38 -10.91 -1.85
N ASP A 52 8.68 -11.85 -0.97
CA ASP A 52 10.05 -12.22 -0.63
C ASP A 52 10.27 -13.71 -0.93
N THR A 53 10.99 -13.97 -2.02
CA THR A 53 11.31 -15.32 -2.49
C THR A 53 12.67 -15.80 -1.98
N GLY A 54 13.36 -15.02 -1.13
CA GLY A 54 14.75 -15.27 -0.72
C GLY A 54 15.79 -14.93 -1.80
N GLN A 55 15.40 -14.85 -3.07
CA GLN A 55 16.24 -14.38 -4.19
C GLN A 55 15.81 -13.00 -4.71
N ASP A 56 14.51 -12.70 -4.68
CA ASP A 56 13.97 -11.38 -5.00
C ASP A 56 13.02 -10.95 -3.87
N SER A 57 13.29 -9.77 -3.31
CA SER A 57 12.41 -9.10 -2.35
C SER A 57 11.85 -7.83 -3.00
N ARG A 58 10.57 -7.90 -3.38
CA ARG A 58 9.82 -6.80 -4.00
C ARG A 58 8.67 -6.44 -3.09
N LYS A 59 8.58 -5.16 -2.75
CA LYS A 59 7.41 -4.62 -2.07
C LYS A 59 6.72 -3.65 -3.01
N THR A 60 5.43 -3.84 -3.22
CA THR A 60 4.56 -2.93 -3.96
C THR A 60 3.58 -2.30 -2.99
N CYS A 61 3.57 -0.98 -2.92
CA CYS A 61 2.65 -0.21 -2.10
C CYS A 61 1.67 0.53 -3.00
N ALA A 62 0.38 0.25 -2.85
CA ALA A 62 -0.68 0.93 -3.56
C ALA A 62 -1.60 1.67 -2.58
N ALA A 63 -2.04 2.87 -2.94
CA ALA A 63 -3.14 3.58 -2.26
C ALA A 63 -4.24 3.87 -3.27
N SER A 64 -5.49 3.61 -2.93
CA SER A 64 -6.60 3.79 -3.86
C SER A 64 -7.85 4.37 -3.21
N THR A 65 -8.66 5.07 -4.00
CA THR A 65 -9.98 5.55 -3.61
C THR A 65 -10.98 5.30 -4.74
N ALA A 66 -12.20 4.91 -4.38
CA ALA A 66 -13.29 4.67 -5.33
C ALA A 66 -14.14 5.93 -5.52
N PHE A 67 -14.57 6.13 -6.76
CA PHE A 67 -15.46 7.22 -7.16
C PHE A 67 -16.48 6.75 -8.21
N VAL A 68 -17.43 7.62 -8.52
CA VAL A 68 -18.41 7.43 -9.61
C VAL A 68 -18.34 8.65 -10.51
N ASP A 69 -18.28 8.46 -11.82
CA ASP A 69 -18.29 9.57 -12.77
C ASP A 69 -19.69 10.20 -12.92
N GLY A 70 -19.79 11.29 -13.69
CA GLY A 70 -21.08 11.97 -13.94
C GLY A 70 -22.11 11.12 -14.68
N GLY A 71 -21.70 10.01 -15.31
CA GLY A 71 -22.57 9.05 -15.99
C GLY A 71 -22.93 7.82 -15.15
N GLY A 72 -22.50 7.76 -13.89
CA GLY A 72 -22.76 6.61 -13.00
C GLY A 72 -21.76 5.45 -13.12
N ASN A 73 -20.68 5.60 -13.89
CA ASN A 73 -19.67 4.56 -14.05
C ASN A 73 -18.72 4.52 -12.85
N ALA A 74 -18.51 3.32 -12.30
CA ALA A 74 -17.58 3.11 -11.20
C ALA A 74 -16.11 3.28 -11.63
N GLY A 75 -15.37 4.08 -10.87
CA GLY A 75 -13.96 4.38 -11.09
C GLY A 75 -13.10 4.22 -9.84
N THR A 76 -11.80 4.11 -10.06
CA THR A 76 -10.77 4.06 -9.01
C THR A 76 -9.62 4.98 -9.40
N LEU A 77 -9.13 5.76 -8.44
CA LEU A 77 -7.86 6.47 -8.51
C LEU A 77 -6.86 5.69 -7.66
N THR A 78 -5.72 5.33 -8.25
CA THR A 78 -4.66 4.54 -7.63
C THR A 78 -3.31 5.26 -7.70
N LEU A 79 -2.60 5.26 -6.59
CA LEU A 79 -1.18 5.58 -6.47
C LEU A 79 -0.43 4.26 -6.31
N SER A 80 0.64 4.03 -7.06
CA SER A 80 1.44 2.80 -6.95
C SER A 80 2.93 3.08 -6.99
N ILE A 81 3.70 2.43 -6.11
CA ILE A 81 5.16 2.50 -6.08
C ILE A 81 5.71 1.18 -5.53
N SER A 82 6.87 0.78 -6.02
CA SER A 82 7.58 -0.42 -5.58
C SER A 82 9.00 -0.12 -5.11
N THR A 83 9.60 -1.03 -4.35
CA THR A 83 11.00 -0.91 -3.89
C THR A 83 12.04 -0.98 -5.01
N GLY A 84 11.65 -1.37 -6.22
CA GLY A 84 12.50 -1.34 -7.41
C GLY A 84 12.43 -0.04 -8.20
N ASP A 85 11.49 0.86 -7.88
CA ASP A 85 11.31 2.12 -8.59
C ASP A 85 12.27 3.20 -8.11
N ALA A 86 12.50 4.21 -8.95
CA ALA A 86 13.03 5.48 -8.46
C ALA A 86 12.05 6.06 -7.41
N LEU A 87 12.58 6.49 -6.26
CA LEU A 87 11.79 6.97 -5.14
C LEU A 87 11.81 8.50 -5.06
N PRO A 88 10.85 9.12 -4.34
CA PRO A 88 10.89 10.55 -4.07
C PRO A 88 12.23 10.98 -3.45
N PRO A 89 12.79 12.12 -3.89
CA PRO A 89 12.19 13.13 -4.75
C PRO A 89 12.41 12.92 -6.27
N ASP A 90 13.11 11.87 -6.69
CA ASP A 90 13.52 11.67 -8.09
C ASP A 90 12.39 11.16 -8.99
N ALA A 91 11.51 10.33 -8.43
CA ALA A 91 10.23 9.97 -9.03
C ALA A 91 9.16 9.82 -7.95
N TYR A 92 7.90 9.86 -8.32
CA TYR A 92 6.77 9.77 -7.39
C TYR A 92 5.92 8.55 -7.73
N PRO A 93 5.04 8.09 -6.80
CA PRO A 93 4.10 7.02 -7.10
C PRO A 93 3.35 7.30 -8.40
N ALA A 94 3.25 6.28 -9.26
CA ALA A 94 2.48 6.34 -10.49
C ALA A 94 1.00 6.60 -10.17
N ILE A 95 0.37 7.52 -10.92
CA ILE A 95 -1.00 7.95 -10.70
C ILE A 95 -1.86 7.39 -11.83
N MET A 96 -2.80 6.52 -11.48
CA MET A 96 -3.62 5.77 -12.44
C MET A 96 -5.11 5.95 -12.14
N PHE A 97 -5.89 6.07 -13.20
CA PHE A 97 -7.35 6.09 -13.16
C PHE A 97 -7.86 4.87 -13.89
N THR A 98 -8.80 4.13 -13.30
CA THR A 98 -9.47 3.02 -13.97
C THR A 98 -10.97 3.23 -13.85
N ILE A 99 -11.67 3.40 -14.97
CA ILE A 99 -13.07 3.83 -14.99
C ILE A 99 -13.83 2.97 -15.99
N ALA A 100 -15.03 2.49 -15.63
CA ALA A 100 -15.89 1.75 -16.56
C ALA A 100 -16.58 2.66 -17.60
N ASN A 101 -15.87 3.65 -18.15
CA ASN A 101 -16.38 4.58 -19.14
C ASN A 101 -15.54 4.48 -20.41
N LYS A 102 -16.13 3.97 -21.49
CA LYS A 102 -15.46 3.79 -22.79
C LYS A 102 -15.52 5.03 -23.69
N GLU A 103 -16.25 6.06 -23.27
CA GLU A 103 -16.44 7.30 -24.02
C GLU A 103 -15.36 8.35 -23.69
N LEU A 104 -14.53 8.08 -22.68
CA LEU A 104 -13.41 8.94 -22.32
C LEU A 104 -12.32 8.90 -23.42
N PRO A 105 -11.59 10.01 -23.66
CA PRO A 105 -10.58 10.06 -24.70
C PRO A 105 -9.47 9.01 -24.49
N THR A 106 -9.08 8.31 -25.54
CA THR A 106 -7.96 7.34 -25.55
C THR A 106 -6.82 7.84 -26.43
N GLY A 107 -5.58 7.46 -26.11
CA GLY A 107 -4.38 7.87 -26.83
C GLY A 107 -3.16 8.00 -25.94
N LYS A 108 -2.01 8.38 -26.52
CA LYS A 108 -0.73 8.50 -25.80
C LYS A 108 -0.46 9.91 -25.24
N LYS A 109 -1.24 10.91 -25.64
CA LYS A 109 -1.04 12.32 -25.28
C LYS A 109 -2.36 13.05 -25.07
N ILE A 110 -3.13 12.61 -24.09
CA ILE A 110 -4.39 13.24 -23.73
C ILE A 110 -4.08 14.37 -22.74
N ALA A 111 -4.49 15.60 -23.05
CA ALA A 111 -4.37 16.70 -22.11
C ALA A 111 -5.30 16.45 -20.93
N ALA A 112 -4.82 16.66 -19.70
CA ALA A 112 -5.60 16.51 -18.50
C ALA A 112 -5.41 17.71 -17.56
N THR A 113 -6.45 18.04 -16.81
CA THR A 113 -6.42 19.04 -15.75
C THR A 113 -6.97 18.44 -14.47
N PHE A 114 -6.28 18.70 -13.37
CA PHE A 114 -6.57 18.15 -12.05
C PHE A 114 -6.67 19.27 -11.02
N GLY A 115 -7.64 19.15 -10.11
CA GLY A 115 -7.84 20.06 -8.99
C GLY A 115 -9.02 20.99 -9.18
N ASP A 116 -9.30 21.78 -8.15
CA ASP A 116 -10.46 22.66 -8.07
C ASP A 116 -10.14 24.05 -8.70
N PRO A 117 -11.10 25.00 -8.74
CA PRO A 117 -10.82 26.35 -9.26
C PRO A 117 -9.67 27.09 -8.57
N GLY A 118 -9.31 26.76 -7.32
CA GLY A 118 -8.24 27.39 -6.57
C GLY A 118 -6.85 26.77 -6.80
N VAL A 119 -6.79 25.49 -7.17
CA VAL A 119 -5.53 24.76 -7.44
C VAL A 119 -5.71 23.92 -8.69
N LYS A 120 -4.98 24.25 -9.77
CA LYS A 120 -5.01 23.50 -11.03
C LYS A 120 -3.63 22.99 -11.44
N VAL A 121 -3.58 21.73 -11.82
CA VAL A 121 -2.40 21.08 -12.38
C VAL A 121 -2.74 20.54 -13.76
N SER A 122 -2.01 21.01 -14.77
CA SER A 122 -2.07 20.45 -16.12
C SER A 122 -1.09 19.30 -16.25
N ALA A 123 -1.51 18.19 -16.83
CA ALA A 123 -0.65 17.06 -17.14
C ALA A 123 -1.04 16.41 -18.46
N THR A 124 -0.25 15.44 -18.88
CA THR A 124 -0.59 14.52 -19.96
C THR A 124 -0.97 13.18 -19.33
N VAL A 125 -2.04 12.56 -19.82
CA VAL A 125 -2.36 11.16 -19.52
C VAL A 125 -2.30 10.32 -20.79
N TYR A 126 -2.03 9.03 -20.64
CA TYR A 126 -2.14 8.05 -21.71
C TYR A 126 -3.07 6.93 -21.30
N SER A 127 -3.85 6.42 -22.25
CA SER A 127 -4.73 5.27 -22.00
C SER A 127 -3.92 3.97 -22.08
N ASN A 128 -4.15 3.05 -21.14
CA ASN A 128 -3.57 1.70 -21.18
C ASN A 128 -4.59 0.71 -21.76
N ASP A 129 -4.09 -0.29 -22.48
CA ASP A 129 -4.90 -1.40 -22.97
C ASP A 129 -4.73 -2.60 -22.03
N ALA A 130 -5.54 -2.64 -20.96
CA ALA A 130 -5.44 -3.62 -19.88
C ALA A 130 -6.79 -4.27 -19.53
N GLY A 131 -7.65 -4.48 -20.55
CA GLY A 131 -8.97 -5.12 -20.39
C GLY A 131 -10.05 -4.26 -19.73
N ARG A 132 -9.68 -3.33 -18.84
CA ARG A 132 -10.54 -2.25 -18.32
C ARG A 132 -9.99 -0.89 -18.74
N PRO A 133 -10.82 0.07 -19.18
CA PRO A 133 -10.33 1.39 -19.55
C PRO A 133 -9.58 2.02 -18.37
N SER A 134 -8.32 2.38 -18.62
CA SER A 134 -7.46 2.99 -17.63
C SER A 134 -6.57 4.04 -18.27
N TRP A 135 -6.19 5.04 -17.47
CA TRP A 135 -5.34 6.15 -17.85
C TRP A 135 -4.26 6.33 -16.81
N THR A 136 -3.04 6.54 -17.27
CA THR A 136 -1.90 6.82 -16.40
C THR A 136 -1.43 8.24 -16.65
N VAL A 137 -1.17 8.99 -15.59
CA VAL A 137 -0.50 10.29 -15.67
C VAL A 137 0.93 10.07 -16.11
N ASP A 138 1.39 10.83 -17.10
CA ASP A 138 2.80 10.86 -17.50
C ASP A 138 3.67 11.21 -16.28
N ASN A 139 4.49 10.25 -15.84
CA ASN A 139 5.14 10.27 -14.53
C ASN A 139 6.41 11.14 -14.53
N GLN A 140 6.27 12.38 -14.98
CA GLN A 140 7.30 13.41 -14.87
C GLN A 140 7.34 13.89 -13.41
N ALA A 141 8.49 13.80 -12.74
CA ALA A 141 8.62 14.07 -11.30
C ALA A 141 8.00 15.41 -10.86
N LYS A 142 8.23 16.49 -11.63
CA LYS A 142 7.66 17.82 -11.36
C LYS A 142 6.13 17.83 -11.44
N THR A 143 5.56 17.15 -12.43
CA THR A 143 4.12 17.08 -12.67
C THR A 143 3.45 16.21 -11.61
N SER A 144 4.01 15.03 -11.32
CA SER A 144 3.51 14.13 -10.27
C SER A 144 3.55 14.79 -8.90
N LEU A 145 4.64 15.48 -8.54
CA LEU A 145 4.73 16.25 -7.30
C LEU A 145 3.67 17.36 -7.23
N ALA A 146 3.50 18.13 -8.30
CA ALA A 146 2.49 19.19 -8.34
C ALA A 146 1.08 18.63 -8.14
N LEU A 147 0.76 17.52 -8.82
CA LEU A 147 -0.53 16.84 -8.70
C LEU A 147 -0.76 16.29 -7.28
N LEU A 148 0.21 15.58 -6.71
CA LEU A 148 0.11 15.06 -5.35
C LEU A 148 -0.07 16.19 -4.31
N ARG A 149 0.59 17.34 -4.50
CA ARG A 149 0.37 18.53 -3.68
C ARG A 149 -1.04 19.10 -3.85
N ALA A 150 -1.55 19.16 -5.08
CA ALA A 150 -2.91 19.60 -5.33
C ALA A 150 -3.94 18.68 -4.64
N MET A 151 -3.77 17.37 -4.77
CA MET A 151 -4.61 16.36 -4.08
C MET A 151 -4.63 16.54 -2.56
N ARG A 152 -3.53 17.00 -1.96
CA ARG A 152 -3.47 17.32 -0.53
C ARG A 152 -4.29 18.57 -0.16
N GLN A 153 -4.32 19.55 -1.05
CA GLN A 153 -4.88 20.87 -0.77
C GLN A 153 -6.40 20.92 -0.97
N VAL A 154 -6.92 20.12 -1.89
CA VAL A 154 -8.34 20.12 -2.25
C VAL A 154 -9.14 19.11 -1.44
N ILE A 155 -10.42 19.41 -1.19
CA ILE A 155 -11.36 18.45 -0.59
C ILE A 155 -11.84 17.40 -1.60
N SER A 156 -11.89 17.79 -2.88
CA SER A 156 -12.25 16.95 -4.00
C SER A 156 -11.34 17.29 -5.17
N LEU A 157 -10.82 16.26 -5.84
CA LEU A 157 -10.02 16.40 -7.04
C LEU A 157 -10.94 16.37 -8.26
N ASP A 158 -11.21 17.52 -8.86
CA ASP A 158 -11.87 17.56 -10.15
C ASP A 158 -10.88 17.12 -11.24
N VAL A 159 -11.33 16.24 -12.12
CA VAL A 159 -10.52 15.65 -13.18
C VAL A 159 -11.20 15.91 -14.52
N THR A 160 -10.44 16.45 -15.48
CA THR A 160 -10.91 16.70 -16.84
C THR A 160 -9.90 16.16 -17.84
N PHE A 161 -10.36 15.42 -18.84
CA PHE A 161 -9.56 14.97 -19.99
C PHE A 161 -9.99 15.76 -21.23
N GLY A 162 -9.09 16.60 -21.76
CA GLY A 162 -9.39 17.55 -22.82
C GLY A 162 -10.47 18.53 -22.38
N LYS A 163 -11.66 18.40 -22.97
CA LYS A 163 -12.85 19.21 -22.62
C LYS A 163 -13.90 18.41 -21.84
N GLN A 164 -13.64 17.14 -21.56
CA GLN A 164 -14.58 16.23 -20.95
C GLN A 164 -14.29 16.08 -19.46
N ALA A 165 -15.26 16.45 -18.62
CA ALA A 165 -15.20 16.20 -17.20
C ALA A 165 -15.22 14.68 -16.95
N VAL A 166 -14.31 14.21 -16.11
CA VAL A 166 -14.17 12.80 -15.76
C VAL A 166 -14.87 12.53 -14.44
N ALA A 167 -14.44 13.15 -13.35
CA ALA A 167 -15.00 12.95 -12.03
C ALA A 167 -14.62 14.08 -11.07
N SER A 168 -15.32 14.14 -9.94
CA SER A 168 -14.91 14.87 -8.75
C SER A 168 -14.65 13.84 -7.65
N ILE A 169 -13.38 13.63 -7.31
CA ILE A 169 -12.93 12.52 -6.46
C ILE A 169 -12.66 13.01 -5.04
N PRO A 170 -13.35 12.50 -4.01
CA PRO A 170 -13.11 12.92 -2.64
C PRO A 170 -11.69 12.59 -2.15
N MET A 171 -10.99 13.57 -1.59
CA MET A 171 -9.62 13.44 -1.09
C MET A 171 -9.55 13.09 0.42
N ASP A 172 -10.69 12.83 1.06
CA ASP A 172 -10.78 12.44 2.47
C ASP A 172 -9.91 11.20 2.77
N GLY A 173 -8.81 11.42 3.48
CA GLY A 173 -7.86 10.37 3.87
C GLY A 173 -6.62 10.23 2.99
N PHE A 174 -6.52 10.97 1.86
CA PHE A 174 -5.37 10.93 0.95
C PHE A 174 -4.04 11.13 1.67
N THR A 175 -3.92 12.16 2.51
CA THR A 175 -2.65 12.49 3.19
C THR A 175 -2.18 11.37 4.13
N LYS A 176 -3.12 10.68 4.82
CA LYS A 176 -2.78 9.55 5.69
C LYS A 176 -2.37 8.32 4.87
N ALA A 177 -3.08 8.05 3.79
CA ALA A 177 -2.75 6.95 2.88
C ALA A 177 -1.37 7.16 2.23
N TYR A 178 -1.06 8.37 1.74
CA TYR A 178 0.24 8.69 1.17
C TYR A 178 1.39 8.51 2.17
N ARG A 179 1.20 8.96 3.43
CA ARG A 179 2.18 8.70 4.49
C ARG A 179 2.37 7.22 4.79
N ASN A 180 1.28 6.45 4.78
CA ASN A 180 1.36 5.00 4.97
C ASN A 180 2.16 4.32 3.83
N LEU A 181 2.02 4.78 2.58
CA LEU A 181 2.89 4.33 1.48
C LEU A 181 4.36 4.67 1.76
N GLY A 182 4.65 5.91 2.17
CA GLY A 182 6.01 6.37 2.48
C GLY A 182 6.68 5.53 3.56
N THR A 183 5.97 5.28 4.68
CA THR A 183 6.46 4.41 5.75
C THR A 183 6.65 2.97 5.28
N SER A 184 5.76 2.45 4.45
CA SER A 184 5.78 1.02 4.05
C SER A 184 6.80 0.72 2.96
N CYS A 185 6.97 1.63 1.98
CA CYS A 185 7.88 1.49 0.84
C CYS A 185 9.17 2.31 0.95
N GLY A 186 9.39 3.01 2.08
CA GLY A 186 10.68 3.59 2.41
C GLY A 186 11.03 4.90 1.70
N PHE A 187 10.04 5.76 1.44
CA PHE A 187 10.28 7.07 0.81
C PHE A 187 9.82 8.24 1.69
N PRO A 188 10.48 9.41 1.60
CA PRO A 188 10.10 10.60 2.36
C PRO A 188 8.79 11.18 1.83
N THR A 189 7.92 11.66 2.72
CA THR A 189 6.62 12.22 2.32
C THR A 189 6.52 13.73 2.48
N LYS A 190 7.53 14.37 3.09
CA LYS A 190 7.46 15.77 3.57
C LYS A 190 7.09 16.81 2.50
N ASP A 191 7.42 16.53 1.25
CA ASP A 191 7.18 17.40 0.10
C ASP A 191 5.73 17.38 -0.38
N VAL A 192 5.00 16.30 -0.11
CA VAL A 192 3.57 16.12 -0.36
C VAL A 192 2.83 16.22 0.97
N ALA A 193 3.00 15.23 1.85
CA ALA A 193 2.34 15.09 3.14
C ALA A 193 3.35 15.25 4.30
N PRO A 194 3.56 16.49 4.79
CA PRO A 194 4.33 16.73 6.01
C PRO A 194 3.66 16.16 7.26
#